data_AF-A0A8S0FTA2-F1
#
_entry.id   AF-A0A8S0FTA2-F1
#
_cell.length_a   1.000
_cell.length_b   1.000
_cell.length_c   1.000
_cell.angle_alpha   90.00
_cell.angle_beta   90.00
_cell.angle_gamma   90.00
#
_symmetry.space_group_name_H-M   'P 1'
#
loop_
_entity.id
_entity.type
_entity.pdbx_description
1 polymer ?
#
loop_
_entity_poly.entity_id
_entity_poly.type
_entity_poly.pdbx_seq_one_letter_code
_entity_poly.pdbx_strand_id
1 'polypeptide(L)'
;MYLDALVIAQAVHNNGGIVMMQVQKMVKKATLHPKSVRIPGYLVDIVVVDPDQTQLYGGAPVNRFISGDFTLDDSTKLSLPLNQRKLVARRALFEMRKGAVGNVGVGIADGIGLVAREEGCADDFILTVETGPIGGITSQGIAFGANVNTRAILDMTSQFDFLSRWWSGCLLFEFC
;
A
#
# COMPACT_ATOMS: atom_id res chain seq x y z
N MET A 1 -4.69 -2.48 3.09
CA MET A 1 -4.94 -1.46 2.05
C MET A 1 -6.43 -1.23 1.93
N TYR A 2 -6.88 -0.02 1.59
CA TYR A 2 -8.31 0.30 1.43
C TYR A 2 -8.77 0.31 -0.04
N LEU A 3 -7.87 0.67 -0.96
CA LEU A 3 -8.18 0.89 -2.37
C LEU A 3 -9.35 1.88 -2.51
N ASP A 4 -10.29 1.61 -3.40
CA ASP A 4 -11.45 2.41 -3.80
C ASP A 4 -12.78 1.73 -3.42
N ALA A 5 -12.75 0.79 -2.45
CA ALA A 5 -13.90 -0.06 -2.12
C ALA A 5 -15.18 0.71 -1.77
N LEU A 6 -15.07 1.85 -1.07
CA LEU A 6 -16.22 2.71 -0.77
C LEU A 6 -16.79 3.35 -2.03
N VAL A 7 -15.92 3.86 -2.91
CA VAL A 7 -16.30 4.53 -4.17
C VAL A 7 -17.02 3.53 -5.08
N ILE A 8 -16.49 2.30 -5.19
CA ILE A 8 -17.12 1.22 -5.96
C ILE A 8 -18.52 0.90 -5.41
N ALA A 9 -18.66 0.70 -4.09
CA ALA A 9 -19.93 0.37 -3.48
C ALA A 9 -20.97 1.48 -3.70
N GLN A 10 -20.58 2.75 -3.54
CA GLN A 10 -21.46 3.90 -3.78
C GLN A 10 -21.90 3.99 -5.24
N ALA A 11 -20.97 3.78 -6.20
CA ALA A 11 -21.27 3.84 -7.62
C ALA A 11 -22.29 2.77 -8.03
N VAL A 12 -22.10 1.53 -7.57
CA VAL A 12 -23.03 0.42 -7.86
C VAL A 12 -24.39 0.66 -7.22
N HIS A 13 -24.43 1.01 -5.93
CA HIS A 13 -25.66 1.24 -5.18
C HIS A 13 -26.50 2.38 -5.77
N ASN A 14 -25.86 3.52 -6.09
CA ASN A 14 -26.55 4.67 -6.68
C ASN A 14 -27.05 4.43 -8.11
N ASN A 15 -26.57 3.37 -8.77
CA ASN A 15 -27.02 2.96 -10.08
C ASN A 15 -28.00 1.78 -10.03
N GLY A 16 -28.57 1.45 -8.86
CA GLY A 16 -29.52 0.36 -8.68
C GLY A 16 -28.92 -1.03 -8.89
N GLY A 17 -27.60 -1.16 -8.81
CA GLY A 17 -26.89 -2.44 -8.88
C GLY A 17 -26.90 -3.19 -7.55
N ILE A 18 -26.24 -4.35 -7.54
CA ILE A 18 -26.13 -5.22 -6.35
C ILE A 18 -24.66 -5.23 -5.91
N VAL A 19 -24.41 -4.84 -4.66
CA VAL A 19 -23.09 -4.86 -4.03
C VAL A 19 -22.91 -6.16 -3.24
N MET A 20 -21.99 -7.01 -3.73
CA MET A 20 -21.58 -8.23 -3.05
C MET A 20 -20.23 -8.03 -2.35
N MET A 21 -20.15 -8.33 -1.06
CA MET A 21 -18.95 -8.11 -0.25
C MET A 21 -18.48 -9.42 0.41
N GLN A 22 -17.29 -9.87 0.03
CA GLN A 22 -16.63 -10.99 0.71
C GLN A 22 -15.93 -10.50 2.00
N VAL A 23 -16.06 -11.26 3.09
CA VAL A 23 -15.43 -10.97 4.38
C VAL A 23 -14.85 -12.23 5.02
N GLN A 24 -13.80 -12.06 5.83
CA GLN A 24 -13.20 -13.18 6.57
C GLN A 24 -14.07 -13.65 7.76
N LYS A 25 -14.85 -12.75 8.36
CA LYS A 25 -15.73 -13.07 9.50
C LYS A 25 -16.85 -12.04 9.69
N MET A 26 -17.91 -12.48 10.34
CA MET A 26 -19.00 -11.62 10.83
C MET A 26 -18.88 -11.35 12.33
N VAL A 27 -19.44 -10.23 12.78
CA VAL A 27 -19.44 -9.83 14.19
C VAL A 27 -20.82 -9.36 14.64
N LYS A 28 -21.01 -9.23 15.96
CA LYS A 28 -22.25 -8.73 16.54
C LYS A 28 -22.53 -7.29 16.05
N LYS A 29 -23.83 -6.98 15.84
CA LYS A 29 -24.27 -5.64 15.45
C LYS A 29 -23.73 -4.57 16.40
N ALA A 30 -23.27 -3.45 15.83
CA ALA A 30 -22.80 -2.27 16.55
C ALA A 30 -21.64 -2.52 17.55
N THR A 31 -20.78 -3.52 17.28
CA THR A 31 -19.56 -3.75 18.08
C THR A 31 -18.26 -3.35 17.37
N LEU A 32 -18.32 -2.97 16.10
CA LEU A 32 -17.17 -2.39 15.40
C LEU A 32 -16.96 -0.95 15.86
N HIS A 33 -15.70 -0.54 16.04
CA HIS A 33 -15.38 0.85 16.35
C HIS A 33 -15.82 1.76 15.19
N PRO A 34 -16.64 2.80 15.42
CA PRO A 34 -17.28 3.55 14.34
C PRO A 34 -16.29 4.26 13.41
N LYS A 35 -15.12 4.71 13.92
CA LYS A 35 -14.07 5.33 13.08
C LYS A 35 -13.26 4.32 12.24
N SER A 36 -13.44 3.03 12.50
CA SER A 36 -12.77 1.95 11.76
C SER A 36 -13.67 1.36 10.67
N VAL A 37 -14.95 1.75 10.61
CA VAL A 37 -15.88 1.36 9.55
C VAL A 37 -15.54 2.16 8.28
N ARG A 38 -15.29 1.46 7.17
CA ARG A 38 -14.94 2.06 5.88
C ARG A 38 -16.08 2.04 4.86
N ILE A 39 -16.97 1.04 4.94
CA ILE A 39 -18.15 0.91 4.09
C ILE A 39 -19.38 0.83 5.00
N PRO A 40 -20.29 1.82 4.93
CA PRO A 40 -21.58 1.75 5.63
C PRO A 40 -22.43 0.57 5.17
N GLY A 41 -23.06 -0.14 6.12
CA GLY A 41 -23.75 -1.40 5.83
C GLY A 41 -24.96 -1.29 4.88
N TYR A 42 -25.55 -0.09 4.70
CA TYR A 42 -26.66 0.11 3.77
C TYR A 42 -26.25 0.11 2.29
N LEU A 43 -24.94 0.17 2.01
CA LEU A 43 -24.40 0.06 0.65
C LEU A 43 -24.18 -1.40 0.22
N VAL A 44 -24.40 -2.39 1.09
CA VAL A 44 -24.06 -3.79 0.84
C VAL A 44 -25.34 -4.63 0.81
N ASP A 45 -25.56 -5.32 -0.29
CA ASP A 45 -26.76 -6.15 -0.51
C ASP A 45 -26.54 -7.62 -0.13
N ILE A 46 -25.35 -8.15 -0.42
CA ILE A 46 -24.99 -9.55 -0.16
C ILE A 46 -23.63 -9.60 0.53
N VAL A 47 -23.54 -10.39 1.61
CA VAL A 47 -22.27 -10.69 2.29
C VAL A 47 -21.94 -12.17 2.11
N VAL A 48 -20.73 -12.44 1.63
CA VAL A 48 -20.18 -13.81 1.51
C VAL A 48 -19.08 -13.96 2.55
N VAL A 49 -19.17 -14.98 3.41
CA VAL A 49 -18.15 -15.24 4.42
C VAL A 49 -17.20 -16.32 3.92
N ASP A 50 -15.93 -15.97 3.77
CA ASP A 50 -14.83 -16.88 3.45
C ASP A 50 -13.83 -16.89 4.62
N PRO A 51 -13.91 -17.86 5.54
CA PRO A 51 -13.07 -17.89 6.74
C PRO A 51 -11.58 -18.08 6.43
N ASP A 52 -11.26 -18.64 5.26
CA ASP A 52 -9.91 -18.98 4.81
C ASP A 52 -9.27 -17.88 3.95
N GLN A 53 -9.96 -16.74 3.76
CA GLN A 53 -9.46 -15.60 3.00
C GLN A 53 -8.09 -15.13 3.53
N THR A 54 -7.06 -15.14 2.66
CA THR A 54 -5.71 -14.67 2.97
C THR A 54 -5.46 -13.23 2.50
N GLN A 55 -4.44 -12.56 3.05
CA GLN A 55 -4.09 -11.19 2.68
C GLN A 55 -3.54 -11.07 1.25
N LEU A 56 -2.81 -12.08 0.80
CA LEU A 56 -2.14 -12.16 -0.50
C LEU A 56 -2.32 -13.58 -1.07
N TYR A 57 -1.96 -13.75 -2.34
CA TYR A 57 -1.87 -15.06 -2.97
C TYR A 57 -0.82 -15.95 -2.27
N GLY A 58 -0.95 -17.27 -2.48
CA GLY A 58 -0.03 -18.26 -1.92
C GLY A 58 -0.46 -18.84 -0.57
N GLY A 59 -1.62 -18.46 -0.04
CA GLY A 59 -2.21 -19.11 1.14
C GLY A 59 -1.47 -18.84 2.45
N ALA A 60 -0.63 -17.80 2.50
CA ALA A 60 0.09 -17.44 3.72
C ALA A 60 -0.90 -16.96 4.81
N PRO A 61 -0.64 -17.30 6.09
CA PRO A 61 -1.47 -16.83 7.19
C PRO A 61 -1.40 -15.30 7.33
N VAL A 62 -2.38 -14.73 8.02
CA VAL A 62 -2.45 -13.29 8.27
C VAL A 62 -1.16 -12.81 8.96
N ASN A 63 -0.45 -11.91 8.28
CA ASN A 63 0.70 -11.22 8.81
C ASN A 63 0.27 -9.88 9.43
N ARG A 64 0.44 -9.77 10.75
CA ARG A 64 0.02 -8.59 11.52
C ARG A 64 0.92 -7.36 11.33
N PHE A 65 2.13 -7.52 10.77
CA PHE A 65 2.95 -6.40 10.30
C PHE A 65 2.38 -5.77 9.02
N ILE A 66 1.86 -6.60 8.10
CA ILE A 66 1.16 -6.12 6.89
C ILE A 66 -0.16 -5.44 7.25
N SER A 67 -0.83 -5.90 8.32
CA SER A 67 -2.00 -5.22 8.87
C SER A 67 -1.69 -3.84 9.46
N GLY A 68 -0.42 -3.55 9.78
CA GLY A 68 0.00 -2.33 10.46
C GLY A 68 -0.22 -2.36 11.99
N ASP A 69 -0.50 -3.53 12.57
CA ASP A 69 -0.75 -3.67 14.01
C ASP A 69 0.55 -3.73 14.83
N PHE A 70 1.66 -4.12 14.19
CA PHE A 70 2.98 -4.20 14.80
C PHE A 70 4.04 -3.53 13.93
N THR A 71 5.11 -3.08 14.58
CA THR A 71 6.31 -2.58 13.92
C THR A 71 7.32 -3.72 13.81
N LEU A 72 7.74 -4.02 12.58
CA LEU A 72 8.81 -4.98 12.31
C LEU A 72 10.14 -4.39 12.77
N ASP A 73 10.94 -5.17 13.49
CA ASP A 73 12.33 -4.83 13.76
C ASP A 73 13.13 -4.87 12.43
N ASP A 74 13.56 -3.70 11.98
CA ASP A 74 14.32 -3.50 10.76
C ASP A 74 15.76 -3.00 11.03
N SER A 75 16.26 -3.22 12.25
CA SER A 75 17.63 -2.87 12.67
C SER A 75 18.71 -3.61 11.87
N THR A 76 18.38 -4.78 11.32
CA THR A 76 19.26 -5.55 10.45
C THR A 76 19.40 -4.86 9.09
N LYS A 77 20.62 -4.44 8.74
CA LYS A 77 20.92 -3.95 7.39
C LYS A 77 20.75 -5.07 6.37
N LEU A 78 19.58 -5.12 5.73
CA LEU A 78 19.35 -5.93 4.54
C LEU A 78 20.18 -5.37 3.39
N SER A 79 21.32 -6.01 3.09
CA SER A 79 22.10 -5.70 1.90
C SER A 79 21.52 -6.43 0.71
N LEU A 80 21.06 -5.69 -0.30
CA LEU A 80 20.61 -6.28 -1.55
C LEU A 80 21.82 -6.75 -2.37
N PRO A 81 21.81 -7.95 -3.00
CA PRO A 81 22.86 -8.33 -3.94
C PRO A 81 23.01 -7.30 -5.06
N LEU A 82 24.26 -7.01 -5.46
CA LEU A 82 24.51 -6.08 -6.57
C LEU A 82 24.13 -6.75 -7.89
N ASN A 83 22.98 -6.35 -8.42
CA ASN A 83 22.44 -6.76 -9.71
C ASN A 83 21.94 -5.53 -10.49
N GLN A 84 21.41 -5.74 -11.70
CA GLN A 84 20.91 -4.66 -12.55
C GLN A 84 19.84 -3.80 -11.87
N ARG A 85 18.89 -4.42 -11.13
CA ARG A 85 17.84 -3.69 -10.38
C ARG A 85 18.44 -2.80 -9.31
N LYS A 86 19.39 -3.32 -8.51
CA LYS A 86 20.07 -2.54 -7.47
C LYS A 86 20.88 -1.38 -8.08
N LEU A 87 21.53 -1.58 -9.22
CA LEU A 87 22.26 -0.53 -9.93
C LEU A 87 21.31 0.61 -10.33
N VAL A 88 20.18 0.28 -10.95
CA VAL A 88 19.18 1.29 -11.36
C VAL A 88 18.55 1.98 -10.15
N ALA A 89 18.20 1.22 -9.11
CA ALA A 89 17.66 1.78 -7.86
C ALA A 89 18.66 2.74 -7.16
N ARG A 90 19.96 2.42 -7.15
CA ARG A 90 21.01 3.33 -6.66
C ARG A 90 21.10 4.60 -7.48
N ARG A 91 21.06 4.50 -8.82
CA ARG A 91 21.08 5.69 -9.67
C ARG A 91 19.81 6.53 -9.48
N ALA A 92 18.64 5.90 -9.37
CA ALA A 92 17.38 6.57 -9.10
C ALA A 92 17.41 7.33 -7.76
N LEU A 93 18.04 6.74 -6.72
CA LEU A 93 18.22 7.38 -5.42
C LEU A 93 18.99 8.70 -5.50
N PHE A 94 19.87 8.89 -6.49
CA PHE A 94 20.59 10.17 -6.66
C PHE A 94 19.68 11.33 -7.07
N GLU A 95 18.47 11.05 -7.57
CA GLU A 95 17.47 12.09 -7.90
C GLU A 95 16.67 12.51 -6.66
N MET A 96 16.77 11.77 -5.55
CA MET A 96 16.06 12.09 -4.31
C MET A 96 16.76 13.22 -3.55
N ARG A 97 15.93 14.07 -2.91
CA ARG A 97 16.38 15.16 -2.04
C ARG A 97 15.77 15.00 -0.66
N LYS A 98 16.45 15.54 0.35
CA LYS A 98 15.89 15.61 1.71
C LYS A 98 14.56 16.37 1.69
N GLY A 99 13.55 15.83 2.34
CA GLY A 99 12.18 16.36 2.38
C GLY A 99 11.34 16.04 1.14
N ALA A 100 11.87 15.31 0.14
CA ALA A 100 11.09 14.93 -1.04
C ALA A 100 10.00 13.90 -0.70
N VAL A 101 8.92 13.91 -1.49
CA VAL A 101 7.80 12.96 -1.40
C VAL A 101 7.79 12.08 -2.66
N GLY A 102 8.63 11.05 -2.75
CA GLY A 102 8.67 10.21 -3.96
C GLY A 102 7.39 9.39 -4.17
N ASN A 103 7.08 9.06 -5.42
CA ASN A 103 6.21 7.93 -5.76
C ASN A 103 7.01 6.91 -6.58
N VAL A 104 6.86 5.65 -6.22
CA VAL A 104 7.60 4.54 -6.84
C VAL A 104 6.59 3.51 -7.30
N GLY A 105 6.43 3.39 -8.61
CA GLY A 105 5.62 2.34 -9.22
C GLY A 105 6.35 0.99 -9.20
N VAL A 106 5.61 -0.06 -9.57
CA VAL A 106 6.19 -1.37 -9.90
C VAL A 106 7.22 -1.19 -11.02
N GLY A 107 8.39 -1.80 -10.88
CA GLY A 107 9.39 -1.80 -11.96
C GLY A 107 10.83 -1.90 -11.47
N ILE A 108 11.80 -1.72 -12.35
CA ILE A 108 13.24 -1.96 -12.13
C ILE A 108 13.83 -1.17 -10.94
N ALA A 109 13.19 -0.06 -10.56
CA ALA A 109 13.58 0.81 -9.45
C ALA A 109 12.73 0.65 -8.19
N ASP A 110 11.80 -0.31 -8.12
CA ASP A 110 10.93 -0.57 -6.95
C ASP A 110 11.70 -0.91 -5.65
N GLY A 111 12.95 -1.34 -5.78
CA GLY A 111 13.88 -1.56 -4.68
C GLY A 111 14.51 -0.29 -4.08
N ILE A 112 14.21 0.92 -4.57
CA ILE A 112 14.84 2.18 -4.12
C ILE A 112 14.73 2.40 -2.60
N GLY A 113 13.61 2.03 -1.98
CA GLY A 113 13.44 2.17 -0.53
C GLY A 113 14.41 1.28 0.29
N LEU A 114 14.71 0.08 -0.20
CA LEU A 114 15.69 -0.82 0.43
C LEU A 114 17.11 -0.30 0.23
N VAL A 115 17.41 0.26 -0.96
CA VAL A 115 18.71 0.90 -1.23
C VAL A 115 18.90 2.13 -0.33
N ALA A 116 17.89 2.98 -0.19
CA ALA A 116 17.96 4.15 0.70
C ALA A 116 18.21 3.76 2.16
N ARG A 117 17.65 2.63 2.62
CA ARG A 117 17.93 2.09 3.95
C ARG A 117 19.39 1.63 4.07
N GLU A 118 19.89 0.91 3.07
CA GLU A 118 21.28 0.44 3.03
C GLU A 118 22.27 1.62 3.15
N GLU A 119 21.99 2.71 2.44
CA GLU A 119 22.79 3.94 2.42
C GLU A 119 22.52 4.86 3.64
N GLY A 120 21.56 4.51 4.52
CA GLY A 120 21.25 5.25 5.75
C GLY A 120 20.49 6.57 5.55
N CYS A 121 19.79 6.74 4.43
CA CYS A 121 19.04 7.95 4.09
C CYS A 121 17.53 7.71 3.85
N ALA A 122 17.00 6.53 4.19
CA ALA A 122 15.57 6.21 4.02
C ALA A 122 14.62 7.17 4.76
N ASP A 123 15.06 7.74 5.89
CA ASP A 123 14.26 8.69 6.67
C ASP A 123 14.41 10.16 6.19
N ASP A 124 15.29 10.44 5.23
CA ASP A 124 15.47 11.80 4.68
C ASP A 124 14.33 12.20 3.74
N PHE A 125 13.53 11.27 3.24
CA PHE A 125 12.41 11.50 2.32
C PHE A 125 11.28 10.51 2.58
N ILE A 126 10.12 10.70 1.97
CA ILE A 126 8.99 9.77 2.09
C ILE A 126 8.65 9.20 0.71
N LEU A 127 8.41 7.89 0.64
CA LEU A 127 7.90 7.24 -0.57
C LEU A 127 6.42 6.93 -0.40
N THR A 128 5.68 7.08 -1.49
CA THR A 128 4.25 6.78 -1.57
C THR A 128 4.00 5.76 -2.67
N VAL A 129 2.92 4.99 -2.51
CA VAL A 129 2.41 4.06 -3.52
C VAL A 129 1.03 4.56 -3.95
N GLU A 130 0.75 4.50 -5.25
CA GLU A 130 -0.47 5.01 -5.87
C GLU A 130 -1.75 4.39 -5.30
N THR A 131 -1.66 3.16 -4.80
CA THR A 131 -2.77 2.43 -4.18
C THR A 131 -3.07 2.86 -2.73
N GLY A 132 -2.30 3.81 -2.17
CA GLY A 132 -2.58 4.47 -0.89
C GLY A 132 -1.53 4.34 0.23
N PRO A 133 -0.65 3.32 0.30
CA PRO A 133 0.39 3.25 1.32
C PRO A 133 1.38 4.43 1.26
N ILE A 134 1.73 4.98 2.42
CA ILE A 134 2.70 6.05 2.59
C ILE A 134 3.78 5.61 3.58
N GLY A 135 5.03 5.65 3.13
CA GLY A 135 6.20 5.23 3.88
C GLY A 135 6.26 3.72 4.15
N GLY A 136 7.16 3.34 5.05
CA GLY A 136 7.41 1.95 5.39
C GLY A 136 8.29 1.23 4.37
N ILE A 137 8.25 -0.10 4.42
CA ILE A 137 9.05 -0.99 3.56
C ILE A 137 8.11 -1.70 2.61
N THR A 138 8.25 -1.43 1.32
CA THR A 138 7.46 -2.11 0.28
C THR A 138 8.05 -3.49 0.02
N SER A 139 7.21 -4.52 0.15
CA SER A 139 7.53 -5.85 -0.35
C SER A 139 7.70 -5.81 -1.88
N GLN A 140 8.56 -6.65 -2.41
CA GLN A 140 8.93 -6.65 -3.83
C GLN A 140 8.19 -7.77 -4.60
N GLY A 141 8.16 -7.69 -5.92
CA GLY A 141 7.62 -8.75 -6.78
C GLY A 141 6.11 -8.98 -6.61
N ILE A 142 5.67 -10.23 -6.50
CA ILE A 142 4.23 -10.59 -6.43
C ILE A 142 3.50 -10.05 -5.19
N ALA A 143 4.26 -9.60 -4.19
CA ALA A 143 3.74 -8.99 -2.98
C ALA A 143 3.89 -7.45 -3.00
N PHE A 144 4.21 -6.86 -4.15
CA PHE A 144 4.25 -5.41 -4.31
C PHE A 144 2.90 -4.79 -3.90
N GLY A 145 2.98 -3.68 -3.14
CA GLY A 145 1.82 -3.05 -2.52
C GLY A 145 1.48 -3.58 -1.12
N ALA A 146 2.08 -4.68 -0.67
CA ALA A 146 2.13 -5.02 0.75
C ALA A 146 3.29 -4.28 1.41
N ASN A 147 2.99 -3.45 2.39
CA ASN A 147 3.97 -2.69 3.13
C ASN A 147 3.95 -3.07 4.61
N VAL A 148 5.11 -3.01 5.24
CA VAL A 148 5.25 -3.03 6.71
C VAL A 148 5.80 -1.70 7.19
N ASN A 149 5.56 -1.35 8.46
CA ASN A 149 6.01 -0.09 9.06
C ASN A 149 5.51 1.16 8.29
N THR A 150 4.33 1.09 7.67
CA THR A 150 3.73 2.24 6.98
C THR A 150 3.44 3.38 7.95
N ARG A 151 3.55 4.62 7.46
CA ARG A 151 3.24 5.82 8.24
C ARG A 151 1.75 6.17 8.15
N ALA A 152 1.16 5.94 6.99
CA ALA A 152 -0.27 6.13 6.74
C ALA A 152 -0.73 5.23 5.59
N ILE A 153 -2.05 5.02 5.51
CA ILE A 153 -2.71 4.37 4.38
C ILE A 153 -3.92 5.24 4.03
N LEU A 154 -3.92 5.78 2.82
CA LEU A 154 -5.07 6.50 2.26
C LEU A 154 -5.91 5.57 1.36
N ASP A 155 -7.12 5.98 1.04
CA ASP A 155 -7.83 5.40 -0.11
C ASP A 155 -7.16 5.84 -1.42
N MET A 156 -7.26 4.98 -2.42
CA MET A 156 -6.58 5.17 -3.70
C MET A 156 -7.05 6.43 -4.43
N THR A 157 -8.33 6.77 -4.34
CA THR A 157 -8.89 7.97 -4.97
C THR A 157 -8.24 9.24 -4.42
N SER A 158 -8.17 9.39 -3.09
CA SER A 158 -7.50 10.52 -2.44
C SER A 158 -6.00 10.57 -2.77
N GLN A 159 -5.37 9.41 -2.91
CA GLN A 159 -3.96 9.33 -3.30
C GLN A 159 -3.74 9.83 -4.75
N PHE A 160 -4.63 9.49 -5.68
CA PHE A 160 -4.59 10.02 -7.04
C PHE A 160 -4.96 11.50 -7.12
N ASP A 161 -5.86 12.00 -6.27
CA ASP A 161 -6.12 13.44 -6.16
C ASP A 161 -4.85 14.21 -5.76
N PHE A 162 -4.05 13.65 -4.85
CA PHE A 162 -2.73 14.18 -4.52
C PHE A 162 -1.78 14.10 -5.71
N LEU A 163 -1.56 12.91 -6.27
CA LEU A 163 -0.58 12.68 -7.35
C LEU A 163 -0.89 13.48 -8.62
N SER A 164 -2.16 13.65 -8.99
CA SER A 164 -2.58 14.40 -10.18
C SER A 164 -2.26 15.90 -10.11
N ARG A 165 -2.14 16.45 -8.91
CA ARG A 165 -1.84 17.87 -8.67
C ARG A 165 -0.39 18.10 -8.24
N TRP A 166 0.35 17.02 -8.00
CA TRP A 166 1.69 17.09 -7.45
C TRP A 166 2.76 17.09 -8.54
N TRP A 167 3.06 18.28 -9.06
CA TRP A 167 4.02 18.48 -10.15
C TRP A 167 5.48 18.64 -9.68
N SER A 168 5.73 18.98 -8.41
CA SER A 168 7.05 19.37 -7.89
C SER A 168 7.91 18.19 -7.43
N GLY A 169 7.65 17.01 -7.96
CA GLY A 169 7.99 15.75 -7.34
C GLY A 169 8.90 14.81 -8.10
N CYS A 170 9.44 13.79 -7.40
CA CYS A 170 10.15 12.69 -8.04
C CYS A 170 9.19 11.52 -8.25
N LEU A 171 8.88 11.23 -9.52
CA LEU A 171 8.09 10.10 -9.96
C LEU A 171 9.03 9.11 -10.68
N LEU A 172 9.07 7.86 -10.21
CA LEU A 172 9.87 6.82 -10.83
C LEU A 172 8.94 5.77 -11.46
N PHE A 173 8.92 5.75 -12.79
CA PHE A 173 8.17 4.80 -13.62
C PHE A 173 9.12 4.05 -14.56
N GLU A 174 8.71 2.83 -14.92
CA GLU A 174 9.30 2.13 -16.07
C GLU A 174 8.79 2.72 -17.38
N PHE A 175 9.66 2.75 -18.38
CA PHE A 175 9.28 2.92 -19.79
C PHE A 175 9.32 1.54 -20.43
N CYS A 176 8.18 1.04 -20.92
CA CYS A 176 8.11 -0.15 -21.77
C CYS A 176 8.56 0.17 -23.19
#